data_AF-A0A1F9B1R0-F1
#
_entry.id   AF-A0A1F9B1R0-F1
#
_cell.length_a   1.000
_cell.length_b   1.000
_cell.length_c   1.000
_cell.angle_alpha   90.00
_cell.angle_beta   90.00
_cell.angle_gamma   90.00
#
_symmetry.space_group_name_H-M   'P 1'
#
loop_
_entity.id
_entity.type
_entity.pdbx_description
1 polymer ?
#
loop_
_entity_poly.entity_id
_entity_poly.type
_entity_poly.pdbx_seq_one_letter_code
_entity_poly.pdbx_strand_id
1 'polypeptide(L)'
;ATAVTRYITQYISKNDNDNANSVINTALVIYSAMALAICFITITVGYFVHYFVPNARDLLIIRIAIFIMGFNLAIEFPFKAFAGIIGAYVRYDLITYAHIFTLLLSTALIVILMNLGYGIIALSVIGFICSQISNIIFYFISKHLFSDMQISRKFFRKDKVKELFGYSVWSFLIQIADQMKFKIDSVVIAWMLTAAHVTHYFIGARLAEYFLIMIFRATSIMTPVFTRYHAQGNYEEIRSKLLFMTKINTILSVFAGGLIIIVGRSFIMRWMGDNYLDAYPVLVVLMTAMIIQAIYNPSNNVLFAISKHRYLAIVDIAEGVINFVLSIILINYYGILGVAFGTAIPLIISRLIILPLYVCQCIELSMKKYFLNISSTVLYTITYLGLFYLLTKNMLIIPQYSTIIIVSVTALPLYILSILYVSFNKPERVLIRSMLSNRL
;
A
#
# COMPACT_ATOMS: atom_id res chain seq x y z
N ALA A 1 -9.99 -4.57 10.39
CA ALA A 1 -11.04 -3.55 10.23
C ALA A 1 -11.95 -3.81 9.03
N THR A 2 -11.44 -4.11 7.84
CA THR A 2 -12.21 -4.25 6.59
C THR A 2 -13.36 -5.26 6.61
N ALA A 3 -13.17 -6.46 7.17
CA ALA A 3 -14.28 -7.42 7.30
C ALA A 3 -15.37 -6.91 8.25
N VAL A 4 -14.96 -6.32 9.38
CA VAL A 4 -15.86 -5.72 10.36
C VAL A 4 -16.69 -4.62 9.70
N THR A 5 -16.05 -3.70 8.97
CA THR A 5 -16.73 -2.68 8.17
C THR A 5 -17.76 -3.27 7.23
N ARG A 6 -17.37 -4.26 6.40
CA ARG A 6 -18.28 -4.88 5.43
C ARG A 6 -19.51 -5.51 6.08
N TYR A 7 -19.31 -6.37 7.08
CA TYR A 7 -20.41 -7.10 7.71
C TYR A 7 -21.29 -6.18 8.55
N ILE A 8 -20.70 -5.23 9.27
CA ILE A 8 -21.47 -4.24 10.04
C ILE A 8 -22.29 -3.36 9.10
N THR A 9 -21.74 -2.87 7.97
CA THR A 9 -22.53 -2.12 6.99
C THR A 9 -23.76 -2.92 6.53
N GLN A 10 -23.62 -4.22 6.28
CA GLN A 10 -24.75 -5.07 5.87
C GLN A 10 -25.84 -5.19 6.96
N TYR A 11 -25.47 -5.32 8.23
CA TYR A 11 -26.42 -5.47 9.33
C TYR A 11 -27.05 -4.14 9.76
N ILE A 12 -26.27 -3.05 9.79
CA ILE A 12 -26.77 -1.71 10.07
C ILE A 12 -27.76 -1.26 8.99
N SER A 13 -27.50 -1.51 7.70
CA SER A 13 -28.47 -1.21 6.63
C SER A 13 -29.78 -2.00 6.73
N LYS A 14 -29.82 -3.06 7.54
CA LYS A 14 -31.01 -3.89 7.81
C LYS A 14 -31.63 -3.63 9.19
N ASN A 15 -31.11 -2.66 9.96
CA ASN A 15 -31.49 -2.42 11.36
C ASN A 15 -31.37 -3.66 12.26
N ASP A 16 -30.44 -4.57 11.95
CA ASP A 16 -30.22 -5.81 12.69
C ASP A 16 -29.10 -5.63 13.73
N ASN A 17 -29.46 -5.03 14.85
CA ASN A 17 -28.53 -4.65 15.92
C ASN A 17 -27.90 -5.86 16.62
N ASP A 18 -28.62 -6.99 16.73
CA ASP A 18 -28.11 -8.19 17.38
C ASP A 18 -26.99 -8.84 16.58
N ASN A 19 -27.17 -8.96 15.25
CA ASN A 19 -26.10 -9.47 14.39
C ASN A 19 -24.93 -8.49 14.26
N ALA A 20 -25.19 -7.18 14.29
CA ALA A 20 -24.12 -6.18 14.36
C ALA A 20 -23.29 -6.34 15.65
N ASN A 21 -23.93 -6.45 16.81
CA ASN A 21 -23.26 -6.71 18.09
C ASN A 21 -22.51 -8.04 18.10
N SER A 22 -23.07 -9.07 17.47
CA SER A 22 -22.41 -10.36 17.29
C SER A 22 -21.09 -10.24 16.50
N VAL A 23 -21.11 -9.50 15.39
CA VAL A 23 -19.89 -9.23 14.59
C VAL A 23 -18.85 -8.44 15.39
N ILE A 24 -19.27 -7.40 16.13
CA ILE A 24 -18.37 -6.57 16.95
C ILE A 24 -17.66 -7.41 18.00
N ASN A 25 -18.42 -8.17 18.80
CA ASN A 25 -17.86 -8.98 19.89
C ASN A 25 -16.99 -10.12 19.35
N THR A 26 -17.42 -10.76 18.26
CA THR A 26 -16.62 -11.82 17.63
C THR A 26 -15.31 -11.27 17.07
N ALA A 27 -15.32 -10.07 16.46
CA ALA A 27 -14.11 -9.40 16.00
C ALA A 27 -13.18 -9.00 17.15
N LEU A 28 -13.73 -8.48 18.26
CA LEU A 28 -12.95 -8.16 19.47
C LEU A 28 -12.22 -9.37 20.04
N VAL A 29 -12.88 -10.53 20.10
CA VAL A 29 -12.26 -11.79 20.54
C VAL A 29 -11.13 -12.20 19.60
N ILE A 30 -11.35 -12.16 18.28
CA ILE A 30 -10.33 -12.50 17.28
C ILE A 30 -9.12 -11.57 17.41
N TYR A 31 -9.32 -10.25 17.45
CA TYR A 31 -8.22 -9.31 17.57
C TYR A 31 -7.50 -9.40 18.92
N SER A 32 -8.20 -9.75 20.00
CA SER A 32 -7.57 -9.99 21.31
C SER A 32 -6.70 -11.24 21.28
N ALA A 33 -7.12 -12.31 20.59
CA ALA A 33 -6.27 -13.48 20.38
C ALA A 33 -5.02 -13.14 19.54
N MET A 34 -5.17 -12.29 18.52
CA MET A 34 -4.02 -11.80 17.74
C MET A 34 -3.08 -10.95 18.60
N ALA A 35 -3.61 -10.09 19.47
CA ALA A 35 -2.81 -9.29 20.42
C ALA A 35 -1.94 -10.18 21.31
N LEU A 36 -2.51 -11.28 21.84
CA LEU A 36 -1.76 -12.25 22.64
C LEU A 36 -0.63 -12.92 21.84
N ALA A 37 -0.90 -13.30 20.59
CA ALA A 37 0.12 -13.86 19.71
C ALA A 37 1.25 -12.85 19.43
N ILE A 38 0.90 -11.58 19.21
CA ILE A 38 1.87 -10.50 19.00
C ILE A 38 2.71 -10.29 20.26
N CYS A 39 2.10 -10.23 21.45
CA CYS A 39 2.83 -10.16 22.72
C CYS A 39 3.83 -11.31 22.86
N PHE A 40 3.42 -12.54 22.54
CA PHE A 40 4.30 -13.71 22.59
C PHE A 40 5.49 -13.58 21.63
N ILE A 41 5.24 -13.14 20.38
CA ILE A 41 6.30 -12.89 19.40
C ILE A 41 7.23 -11.77 19.88
N THR A 42 6.70 -10.66 20.39
CA THR A 42 7.48 -9.54 20.92
C THR A 42 8.39 -9.98 22.07
N ILE A 43 7.86 -10.78 23.01
CA ILE A 43 8.66 -11.32 24.13
C ILE A 43 9.77 -12.23 23.61
N THR A 44 9.43 -13.11 22.66
CA THR A 44 10.40 -14.03 22.05
C THR A 44 11.51 -13.26 21.34
N VAL A 45 11.17 -12.34 20.43
CA VAL A 45 12.15 -11.53 19.69
C VAL A 45 12.99 -10.66 20.62
N GLY A 46 12.35 -10.02 21.61
CA GLY A 46 13.05 -9.20 22.62
C GLY A 46 14.02 -10.01 23.48
N TYR A 47 13.75 -11.29 23.73
CA TYR A 47 14.66 -12.20 24.41
C TYR A 47 15.85 -12.57 23.51
N PHE A 48 15.60 -12.98 22.26
CA PHE A 48 16.61 -13.45 21.31
C PHE A 48 17.41 -12.33 20.61
N VAL A 49 17.07 -11.05 20.81
CA VAL A 49 17.75 -9.91 20.15
C VAL A 49 19.26 -9.86 20.38
N HIS A 50 19.77 -10.46 21.46
CA HIS A 50 21.20 -10.52 21.77
C HIS A 50 22.02 -11.32 20.75
N TYR A 51 21.40 -12.23 20.00
CA TYR A 51 22.08 -12.94 18.90
C TYR A 51 22.33 -12.06 17.68
N PHE A 52 21.58 -10.96 17.52
CA PHE A 52 21.62 -10.10 16.35
C PHE A 52 22.36 -8.77 16.59
N VAL A 53 22.55 -8.37 17.85
CA VAL A 53 23.17 -7.10 18.21
C VAL A 53 24.41 -7.36 19.09
N PRO A 54 25.63 -7.22 18.53
CA PRO A 54 26.87 -7.49 19.26
C PRO A 54 27.16 -6.46 20.39
N ASN A 55 26.72 -5.21 20.22
CA ASN A 55 27.00 -4.12 21.15
C ASN A 55 26.01 -4.10 22.33
N ALA A 56 26.52 -4.18 23.56
CA ALA A 56 25.68 -4.21 24.78
C ALA A 56 24.83 -2.94 25.00
N ARG A 57 25.33 -1.76 24.62
CA ARG A 57 24.59 -0.49 24.75
C ARG A 57 23.45 -0.39 23.74
N ASP A 58 23.72 -0.77 22.49
CA ASP A 58 22.71 -0.81 21.42
C ASP A 58 21.67 -1.89 21.69
N LEU A 59 22.08 -3.01 22.29
CA LEU A 59 21.21 -4.11 22.66
C LEU A 59 20.09 -3.68 23.60
N LEU A 60 20.41 -2.90 24.64
CA LEU A 60 19.41 -2.43 25.60
C LEU A 60 18.41 -1.48 24.94
N ILE A 61 18.89 -0.55 24.12
CA ILE A 61 18.05 0.43 23.42
C ILE A 61 17.12 -0.28 22.44
N ILE A 62 17.65 -1.19 21.63
CA ILE A 62 16.89 -1.96 20.64
C ILE A 62 15.87 -2.87 21.33
N ARG A 63 16.25 -3.53 22.44
CA ARG A 63 15.32 -4.36 23.22
C ARG A 63 14.15 -3.56 23.77
N ILE A 64 14.42 -2.39 24.36
CA ILE A 64 13.36 -1.49 24.85
C ILE A 64 12.46 -1.04 23.69
N ALA A 65 13.03 -0.68 22.54
CA ALA A 65 12.26 -0.29 21.35
C ALA A 65 11.35 -1.44 20.86
N ILE A 66 11.87 -2.67 20.77
CA ILE A 66 11.09 -3.87 20.39
C ILE A 66 9.91 -4.06 21.34
N PHE A 67 10.13 -3.95 22.66
CA PHE A 67 9.05 -4.10 23.63
C PHE A 67 8.00 -2.99 23.49
N ILE A 68 8.41 -1.73 23.44
CA ILE A 68 7.47 -0.61 23.34
C ILE A 68 6.66 -0.71 22.04
N MET A 69 7.30 -0.95 20.90
CA MET A 69 6.62 -1.06 19.61
C MET A 69 5.73 -2.30 19.53
N GLY A 70 6.22 -3.45 20.02
CA GLY A 70 5.47 -4.69 19.99
C GLY A 70 4.24 -4.67 20.89
N PHE A 71 4.35 -4.13 22.11
CA PHE A 71 3.19 -3.95 22.99
C PHE A 71 2.22 -2.88 22.46
N ASN A 72 2.73 -1.77 21.90
CA ASN A 72 1.87 -0.79 21.22
C ASN A 72 1.01 -1.46 20.16
N LEU A 73 1.66 -2.23 19.27
CA LEU A 73 1.02 -2.95 18.19
C LEU A 73 0.03 -3.98 18.73
N ALA A 74 0.37 -4.75 19.77
CA ALA A 74 -0.55 -5.71 20.38
C ALA A 74 -1.83 -5.03 20.90
N ILE A 75 -1.71 -3.92 21.62
CA ILE A 75 -2.87 -3.21 22.18
C ILE A 75 -3.71 -2.56 21.08
N GLU A 76 -3.10 -2.11 19.98
CA GLU A 76 -3.81 -1.49 18.85
C GLU A 76 -4.77 -2.47 18.15
N PHE A 77 -4.47 -3.77 18.12
CA PHE A 77 -5.26 -4.75 17.37
C PHE A 77 -6.73 -4.84 17.80
N PRO A 78 -7.08 -5.03 19.09
CA PRO A 78 -8.46 -5.00 19.57
C PRO A 78 -9.22 -3.73 19.14
N PHE A 79 -8.55 -2.57 19.18
CA PHE A 79 -9.16 -1.30 18.82
C PHE A 79 -9.44 -1.14 17.31
N LYS A 80 -8.84 -1.98 16.45
CA LYS A 80 -9.19 -2.05 15.02
C LYS A 80 -10.62 -2.53 14.76
N ALA A 81 -11.29 -3.15 15.73
CA ALA A 81 -12.73 -3.43 15.65
C ALA A 81 -13.55 -2.13 15.61
N PHE A 82 -13.21 -1.17 16.48
CA PHE A 82 -13.89 0.13 16.58
C PHE A 82 -13.67 0.97 15.31
N ALA A 83 -12.45 1.05 14.81
CA ALA A 83 -12.19 1.68 13.51
C ALA A 83 -13.03 1.05 12.37
N GLY A 84 -13.30 -0.25 12.45
CA GLY A 84 -14.19 -0.96 11.52
C GLY A 84 -15.64 -0.47 11.58
N ILE A 85 -16.16 -0.18 12.77
CA ILE A 85 -17.50 0.40 12.99
C ILE A 85 -17.57 1.80 12.40
N ILE A 86 -16.59 2.66 12.68
CA ILE A 86 -16.54 4.02 12.13
C ILE A 86 -16.53 3.99 10.59
N GLY A 87 -15.74 3.07 10.01
CA GLY A 87 -15.73 2.83 8.58
C GLY A 87 -17.06 2.35 8.01
N ALA A 88 -17.86 1.60 8.80
CA ALA A 88 -19.18 1.13 8.36
C ALA A 88 -20.20 2.25 8.19
N TYR A 89 -20.05 3.34 8.97
CA TYR A 89 -20.79 4.60 8.83
C TYR A 89 -20.16 5.56 7.81
N VAL A 90 -19.07 5.18 7.14
CA VAL A 90 -18.34 6.02 6.16
C VAL A 90 -17.78 7.31 6.79
N ARG A 91 -17.60 7.35 8.12
CA ARG A 91 -17.11 8.54 8.86
C ARG A 91 -15.59 8.56 8.99
N TYR A 92 -14.90 8.45 7.86
CA TYR A 92 -13.42 8.52 7.79
C TYR A 92 -12.87 9.91 8.17
N ASP A 93 -13.72 10.94 8.15
CA ASP A 93 -13.46 12.27 8.69
C ASP A 93 -13.11 12.21 10.18
N LEU A 94 -13.90 11.48 10.99
CA LEU A 94 -13.67 11.36 12.43
C LEU A 94 -12.38 10.59 12.76
N ILE A 95 -12.05 9.57 11.96
CA ILE A 95 -10.77 8.87 12.05
C ILE A 95 -9.61 9.84 11.78
N THR A 96 -9.76 10.65 10.74
CA THR A 96 -8.74 11.62 10.33
C THR A 96 -8.55 12.72 11.38
N TYR A 97 -9.62 13.25 11.98
CA TYR A 97 -9.51 14.23 13.06
C TYR A 97 -8.81 13.68 14.29
N ALA A 98 -9.10 12.44 14.69
CA ALA A 98 -8.40 11.78 15.79
C ALA A 98 -6.90 11.61 15.49
N HIS A 99 -6.53 11.27 14.25
CA HIS A 99 -5.13 11.20 13.83
C HIS A 99 -4.44 12.56 13.82
N ILE A 100 -5.10 13.62 13.32
CA ILE A 100 -4.54 14.97 13.34
C ILE A 100 -4.32 15.43 14.78
N PHE A 101 -5.31 15.22 15.66
CA PHE A 101 -5.18 15.55 17.09
C PHE A 101 -4.00 14.83 17.74
N THR A 102 -3.88 13.52 17.55
CA THR A 102 -2.78 12.74 18.13
C THR A 102 -1.42 13.07 17.52
N LEU A 103 -1.36 13.44 16.23
CA LEU A 103 -0.15 13.94 15.59
C LEU A 103 0.32 15.27 16.20
N LEU A 104 -0.58 16.23 16.38
CA LEU A 104 -0.28 17.52 17.00
C LEU A 104 0.16 17.35 18.45
N LEU A 105 -0.56 16.52 19.21
CA LEU A 105 -0.22 16.19 20.60
C LEU A 105 1.16 15.54 20.69
N SER A 106 1.43 14.53 19.86
CA SER A 106 2.73 13.86 19.82
C SER A 106 3.84 14.84 19.45
N THR A 107 3.63 15.72 18.48
CA THR A 107 4.63 16.70 18.05
C THR A 107 4.96 17.68 19.18
N ALA A 108 3.93 18.21 19.86
CA ALA A 108 4.13 19.11 21.00
C ALA A 108 4.91 18.42 22.14
N LEU A 109 4.53 17.19 22.51
CA LEU A 109 5.21 16.43 23.56
C LEU A 109 6.67 16.13 23.20
N ILE A 110 6.95 15.79 21.94
CA ILE A 110 8.31 15.56 21.44
C ILE A 110 9.15 16.82 21.63
N VAL A 111 8.68 17.99 21.18
CA VAL A 111 9.42 19.24 21.30
C VAL A 111 9.70 19.58 22.76
N ILE A 112 8.69 19.45 23.63
CA ILE A 112 8.84 19.76 25.06
C ILE A 112 9.85 18.81 25.73
N LEU A 113 9.71 17.49 25.56
CA LEU A 113 10.59 16.52 26.23
C LEU A 113 12.01 16.53 25.66
N MET A 114 12.19 16.79 24.36
CA MET A 114 13.52 16.96 23.77
C MET A 114 14.23 18.20 24.33
N ASN A 115 13.52 19.32 24.51
CA ASN A 115 14.08 20.52 25.11
C ASN A 115 14.45 20.33 26.59
N LEU A 116 13.78 19.42 27.29
CA LEU A 116 14.12 19.03 28.66
C LEU A 116 15.29 18.02 28.75
N GLY A 117 15.89 17.64 27.62
CA GLY A 117 17.07 16.77 27.57
C GLY A 117 16.76 15.27 27.67
N TYR A 118 15.51 14.85 27.52
CA TYR A 118 15.18 13.42 27.47
C TYR A 118 15.69 12.80 26.16
N GLY A 119 16.13 11.54 26.21
CA GLY A 119 16.68 10.83 25.04
C GLY A 119 15.63 10.14 24.16
N ILE A 120 16.08 9.32 23.20
CA ILE A 120 15.25 8.59 22.22
C ILE A 120 14.14 7.73 22.85
N ILE A 121 14.32 7.26 24.10
CA ILE A 121 13.30 6.50 24.83
C ILE A 121 12.02 7.33 25.03
N ALA A 122 12.14 8.65 25.24
CA ALA A 122 10.97 9.53 25.39
C ALA A 122 10.09 9.54 24.13
N LEU A 123 10.70 9.49 22.94
CA LEU A 123 9.95 9.42 21.67
C LEU A 123 9.10 8.16 21.60
N SER A 124 9.65 7.03 22.05
CA SER A 124 8.96 5.73 22.04
C SER A 124 7.78 5.72 23.01
N VAL A 125 7.97 6.30 24.20
CA VAL A 125 6.92 6.43 25.22
C VAL A 125 5.81 7.39 24.78
N ILE A 126 6.15 8.53 24.20
CA ILE A 126 5.17 9.48 23.63
C ILE A 126 4.33 8.78 22.56
N GLY A 127 4.98 8.09 21.61
CA GLY A 127 4.29 7.35 20.55
C GLY A 127 3.34 6.29 21.10
N PHE A 128 3.73 5.57 22.15
CA PHE A 128 2.88 4.62 22.84
C PHE A 128 1.65 5.30 23.46
N ILE A 129 1.84 6.36 24.25
CA ILE A 129 0.75 7.07 24.94
C ILE A 129 -0.23 7.69 23.94
N CYS A 130 0.28 8.40 22.92
CA CYS A 130 -0.56 9.01 21.89
C CYS A 130 -1.38 7.97 21.10
N SER A 131 -0.79 6.80 20.82
CA SER A 131 -1.51 5.67 20.22
C SER A 131 -2.67 5.20 21.12
N GLN A 132 -2.45 5.07 22.43
CA GLN A 132 -3.50 4.67 23.36
C GLN A 132 -4.62 5.71 23.47
N ILE A 133 -4.28 7.00 23.41
CA ILE A 133 -5.27 8.08 23.32
C ILE A 133 -6.11 7.94 22.05
N SER A 134 -5.49 7.67 20.89
CA SER A 134 -6.21 7.44 19.63
C SER A 134 -7.19 6.26 19.73
N ASN A 135 -6.74 5.15 20.32
CA ASN A 135 -7.55 3.96 20.56
C ASN A 135 -8.79 4.26 21.42
N ILE A 136 -8.61 5.00 22.51
CA ILE A 136 -9.71 5.44 23.38
C ILE A 136 -10.69 6.34 22.63
N ILE A 137 -10.20 7.28 21.82
CA ILE A 137 -11.04 8.14 20.98
C ILE A 137 -11.88 7.30 20.00
N PHE A 138 -11.30 6.28 19.35
CA PHE A 138 -12.05 5.41 18.45
C PHE A 138 -13.16 4.62 19.14
N TYR A 139 -12.92 4.17 20.37
CA TYR A 139 -13.96 3.53 21.18
C TYR A 139 -15.15 4.49 21.42
N PHE A 140 -14.87 5.72 21.86
CA PHE A 140 -15.93 6.71 22.12
C PHE A 140 -16.68 7.12 20.86
N ILE A 141 -15.98 7.33 19.74
CA ILE A 141 -16.62 7.63 18.44
C ILE A 141 -17.53 6.46 18.02
N SER A 142 -17.06 5.22 18.17
CA SER A 142 -17.85 4.05 17.78
C SER A 142 -19.10 3.89 18.64
N LYS A 143 -18.99 4.15 19.95
CA LYS A 143 -20.13 4.12 20.87
C LYS A 143 -21.13 5.24 20.59
N HIS A 144 -20.65 6.39 20.11
CA HIS A 144 -21.51 7.49 19.70
C HIS A 144 -22.23 7.19 18.38
N LEU A 145 -21.54 6.63 17.38
CA LEU A 145 -22.13 6.29 16.08
C LEU A 145 -23.11 5.11 16.17
N PHE A 146 -22.78 4.10 16.98
CA PHE A 146 -23.62 2.93 17.24
C PHE A 146 -24.00 2.87 18.72
N SER A 147 -25.04 3.62 19.10
CA SER A 147 -25.52 3.72 20.48
C SER A 147 -25.87 2.36 21.10
N ASP A 148 -26.43 1.46 20.28
CA ASP A 148 -26.83 0.09 20.65
C ASP A 148 -25.65 -0.89 20.78
N MET A 149 -24.41 -0.39 20.68
CA MET A 149 -23.21 -1.22 20.87
C MET A 149 -23.19 -1.82 22.28
N GLN A 150 -23.19 -3.15 22.37
CA GLN A 150 -23.06 -3.90 23.60
C GLN A 150 -21.82 -4.79 23.53
N ILE A 151 -20.88 -4.57 24.45
CA ILE A 151 -19.70 -5.43 24.58
C ILE A 151 -20.01 -6.48 25.65
N SER A 152 -20.27 -7.71 25.22
CA SER A 152 -20.57 -8.82 26.11
C SER A 152 -20.24 -10.15 25.44
N ARG A 153 -19.75 -11.10 26.25
CA ARG A 153 -19.49 -12.48 25.82
C ARG A 153 -20.74 -13.18 25.26
N LYS A 154 -21.95 -12.73 25.64
CA LYS A 154 -23.24 -13.28 25.15
C LYS A 154 -23.38 -13.19 23.63
N PHE A 155 -22.81 -12.15 23.02
CA PHE A 155 -22.89 -11.92 21.58
C PHE A 155 -21.79 -12.64 20.80
N PHE A 156 -20.85 -13.33 21.47
CA PHE A 156 -19.88 -14.14 20.75
C PHE A 156 -20.57 -15.29 20.02
N ARG A 157 -20.24 -15.43 18.73
CA ARG A 157 -20.82 -16.43 17.83
C ARG A 157 -19.72 -17.14 17.05
N LYS A 158 -19.55 -18.44 17.32
CA LYS A 158 -18.47 -19.26 16.72
C LYS A 158 -18.63 -19.42 15.20
N ASP A 159 -19.87 -19.45 14.72
CA ASP A 159 -20.21 -19.43 13.30
C ASP A 159 -19.70 -18.16 12.61
N LYS A 160 -19.81 -17.00 13.26
CA LYS A 160 -19.29 -15.71 12.76
C LYS A 160 -17.77 -15.65 12.77
N VAL A 161 -17.08 -16.42 13.62
CA VAL A 161 -15.62 -16.52 13.58
C VAL A 161 -15.17 -17.04 12.23
N LYS A 162 -15.77 -18.13 11.72
CA LYS A 162 -15.38 -18.70 10.42
C LYS A 162 -15.60 -17.74 9.27
N GLU A 163 -16.70 -16.99 9.31
CA GLU A 163 -17.06 -15.98 8.31
C GLU A 163 -16.07 -14.78 8.34
N LEU A 164 -15.81 -14.21 9.52
CA LEU A 164 -14.88 -13.10 9.70
C LEU A 164 -13.43 -13.48 9.41
N PHE A 165 -13.01 -14.65 9.87
CA PHE A 165 -11.65 -15.17 9.68
C PHE A 165 -11.42 -15.55 8.22
N GLY A 166 -12.41 -16.15 7.56
CA GLY A 166 -12.35 -16.49 6.14
C GLY A 166 -12.04 -15.29 5.24
N TYR A 167 -12.65 -14.13 5.48
CA TYR A 167 -12.34 -12.92 4.71
C TYR A 167 -11.06 -12.20 5.20
N SER A 168 -10.90 -12.07 6.53
CA SER A 168 -9.84 -11.25 7.13
C SER A 168 -8.47 -11.89 7.02
N VAL A 169 -8.36 -13.21 7.12
CA VAL A 169 -7.07 -13.91 7.02
C VAL A 169 -6.42 -13.68 5.68
N TRP A 170 -7.15 -13.81 4.57
CA TRP A 170 -6.56 -13.56 3.25
C TRP A 170 -6.15 -12.10 3.08
N SER A 171 -6.95 -11.16 3.58
CA SER A 171 -6.59 -9.73 3.55
C SER A 171 -5.36 -9.41 4.41
N PHE A 172 -5.20 -10.12 5.53
CA PHE A 172 -4.05 -10.00 6.41
C PHE A 172 -2.80 -10.63 5.80
N LEU A 173 -2.94 -11.79 5.17
CA LEU A 173 -1.87 -12.47 4.45
C LEU A 173 -1.35 -11.63 3.26
N ILE A 174 -2.25 -10.95 2.53
CA ILE A 174 -1.85 -9.98 1.50
C ILE A 174 -0.99 -8.87 2.11
N GLN A 175 -1.40 -8.29 3.25
CA GLN A 175 -0.62 -7.25 3.93
C GLN A 175 0.74 -7.75 4.42
N ILE A 176 0.81 -8.98 4.96
CA ILE A 176 2.09 -9.60 5.33
C ILE A 176 2.97 -9.76 4.09
N ALA A 177 2.42 -10.31 3.01
CA ALA A 177 3.16 -10.52 1.78
C ALA A 177 3.69 -9.20 1.19
N ASP A 178 2.88 -8.14 1.19
CA ASP A 178 3.33 -6.80 0.77
C ASP A 178 4.45 -6.25 1.66
N GLN A 179 4.37 -6.43 2.98
CA GLN A 179 5.45 -6.02 3.88
C GLN A 179 6.72 -6.84 3.66
N MET A 180 6.59 -8.15 3.49
CA MET A 180 7.72 -9.03 3.18
C MET A 180 8.44 -8.55 1.91
N LYS A 181 7.70 -8.32 0.81
CA LYS A 181 8.27 -7.94 -0.48
C LYS A 181 9.17 -6.70 -0.44
N PHE A 182 8.85 -5.70 0.38
CA PHE A 182 9.62 -4.45 0.39
C PHE A 182 10.59 -4.31 1.56
N LYS A 183 10.38 -5.07 2.64
CA LYS A 183 11.25 -4.99 3.83
C LYS A 183 12.30 -6.09 3.87
N ILE A 184 12.05 -7.24 3.22
CA ILE A 184 13.00 -8.34 3.21
C ILE A 184 14.25 -8.01 2.41
N ASP A 185 14.13 -7.19 1.36
CA ASP A 185 15.24 -6.77 0.51
C ASP A 185 16.37 -6.12 1.34
N SER A 186 16.02 -5.19 2.23
CA SER A 186 16.99 -4.56 3.14
C SER A 186 17.67 -5.56 4.07
N VAL A 187 16.94 -6.57 4.54
CA VAL A 187 17.49 -7.61 5.41
C VAL A 187 18.46 -8.50 4.65
N VAL A 188 18.09 -8.95 3.43
CA VAL A 188 18.95 -9.77 2.57
C VAL A 188 20.24 -9.02 2.23
N ILE A 189 20.15 -7.75 1.86
CA ILE A 189 21.32 -6.91 1.55
C ILE A 189 22.21 -6.71 2.78
N ALA A 190 21.62 -6.40 3.94
CA ALA A 190 22.39 -6.23 5.17
C ALA A 190 23.12 -7.51 5.59
N TRP A 191 22.49 -8.67 5.39
CA TRP A 191 23.03 -9.98 5.77
C TRP A 191 24.13 -10.47 4.83
N MET A 192 23.98 -10.29 3.51
CA MET A 192 24.88 -10.87 2.51
C MET A 192 25.92 -9.90 1.96
N LEU A 193 25.68 -8.59 2.06
CA LEU A 193 26.64 -7.56 1.68
C LEU A 193 27.05 -6.77 2.92
N THR A 194 26.65 -5.50 3.02
CA THR A 194 26.91 -4.67 4.19
C THR A 194 25.76 -3.70 4.41
N ALA A 195 25.67 -3.14 5.63
CA ALA A 195 24.70 -2.09 5.94
C ALA A 195 24.81 -0.85 5.03
N ALA A 196 26.01 -0.55 4.50
CA ALA A 196 26.18 0.56 3.57
C ALA A 196 25.40 0.33 2.25
N HIS A 197 25.45 -0.89 1.70
CA HIS A 197 24.72 -1.24 0.47
C HIS A 197 23.20 -1.11 0.63
N VAL A 198 22.68 -1.26 1.85
CA VAL A 198 21.25 -1.03 2.14
C VAL A 198 20.86 0.40 1.80
N THR A 199 21.71 1.38 2.13
CA THR A 199 21.48 2.80 1.80
C THR A 199 21.40 3.01 0.30
N HIS A 200 22.34 2.45 -0.48
CA HIS A 200 22.35 2.57 -1.94
C HIS A 200 21.09 1.97 -2.58
N TYR A 201 20.68 0.78 -2.14
CA TYR A 201 19.43 0.16 -2.60
C TYR A 201 18.20 1.01 -2.24
N PHE A 202 18.16 1.50 -0.99
CA PHE A 202 17.01 2.23 -0.46
C PHE A 202 16.74 3.52 -1.23
N ILE A 203 17.77 4.23 -1.71
CA ILE A 203 17.62 5.45 -2.54
C ILE A 203 16.74 5.17 -3.76
N GLY A 204 17.05 4.10 -4.52
CA GLY A 204 16.29 3.73 -5.72
C GLY A 204 14.92 3.15 -5.39
N ALA A 205 14.87 2.22 -4.42
CA ALA A 205 13.63 1.56 -4.02
C ALA A 205 12.58 2.53 -3.46
N ARG A 206 13.01 3.53 -2.68
CA ARG A 206 12.11 4.46 -2.01
C ARG A 206 11.42 5.40 -2.99
N LEU A 207 12.12 5.84 -4.03
CA LEU A 207 11.54 6.64 -5.11
C LEU A 207 10.44 5.86 -5.86
N ALA A 208 10.67 4.57 -6.11
CA ALA A 208 9.66 3.69 -6.68
C ALA A 208 8.46 3.49 -5.73
N GLU A 209 8.71 3.27 -4.43
CA GLU A 209 7.65 3.11 -3.44
C GLU A 209 6.77 4.36 -3.33
N TYR A 210 7.36 5.56 -3.33
CA TYR A 210 6.62 6.82 -3.33
C TYR A 210 5.75 7.00 -4.57
N PHE A 211 6.25 6.61 -5.74
CA PHE A 211 5.46 6.57 -6.97
C PHE A 211 4.23 5.67 -6.78
N LEU A 212 4.41 4.44 -6.29
CA LEU A 212 3.31 3.49 -6.13
C LEU A 212 2.25 4.01 -5.14
N ILE A 213 2.70 4.57 -4.01
CA ILE A 213 1.81 5.20 -3.02
C ILE A 213 1.00 6.32 -3.67
N MET A 214 1.64 7.20 -4.45
CA MET A 214 0.96 8.31 -5.12
C MET A 214 -0.14 7.80 -6.08
N ILE A 215 0.16 6.80 -6.90
CA ILE A 215 -0.82 6.21 -7.83
C ILE A 215 -1.98 5.55 -7.06
N PHE A 216 -1.68 4.79 -6.00
CA PHE A 216 -2.72 4.14 -5.20
C PHE A 216 -3.61 5.15 -4.48
N ARG A 217 -3.04 6.23 -3.93
CA ARG A 217 -3.84 7.31 -3.32
C ARG A 217 -4.78 7.95 -4.35
N ALA A 218 -4.31 8.17 -5.58
CA ALA A 218 -5.15 8.71 -6.66
C ALA A 218 -6.26 7.74 -7.13
N THR A 219 -6.09 6.43 -6.95
CA THR A 219 -6.93 5.39 -7.60
C THR A 219 -7.68 4.47 -6.62
N SER A 220 -7.52 4.66 -5.30
CA SER A 220 -7.98 3.73 -4.24
C SER A 220 -9.50 3.62 -4.00
N ILE A 221 -10.33 4.49 -4.58
CA ILE A 221 -11.77 4.59 -4.25
C ILE A 221 -12.64 3.55 -5.02
N MET A 222 -12.03 2.60 -5.73
CA MET A 222 -12.78 1.77 -6.69
C MET A 222 -13.42 0.51 -6.10
N THR A 223 -12.92 -0.04 -5.00
CA THR A 223 -13.46 -1.27 -4.41
C THR A 223 -14.96 -1.17 -4.06
N PRO A 224 -15.45 -0.09 -3.40
CA PRO A 224 -16.88 0.06 -3.13
C PRO A 224 -17.75 0.13 -4.39
N VAL A 225 -17.22 0.70 -5.48
CA VAL A 225 -17.92 0.79 -6.77
C VAL A 225 -18.15 -0.60 -7.35
N PHE A 226 -17.12 -1.45 -7.38
CA PHE A 226 -17.24 -2.83 -7.84
C PHE A 226 -18.13 -3.68 -6.92
N THR A 227 -18.05 -3.48 -5.59
CA THR A 227 -18.91 -4.19 -4.63
C THR A 227 -20.39 -3.89 -4.88
N ARG A 228 -20.75 -2.64 -5.20
CA ARG A 228 -22.12 -2.25 -5.52
C ARG A 228 -22.63 -2.96 -6.78
N TYR A 229 -21.85 -2.96 -7.86
CA TYR A 229 -22.26 -3.63 -9.11
C TYR A 229 -22.32 -5.16 -8.94
N HIS A 230 -21.42 -5.74 -8.15
CA HIS A 230 -21.46 -7.16 -7.82
C HIS A 230 -22.72 -7.53 -7.02
N ALA A 231 -23.11 -6.71 -6.04
CA ALA A 231 -24.34 -6.92 -5.28
C ALA A 231 -25.61 -6.83 -6.14
N GLN A 232 -25.56 -6.10 -7.26
CA GLN A 232 -26.62 -5.99 -8.25
C GLN A 232 -26.57 -7.07 -9.34
N GLY A 233 -25.55 -7.94 -9.34
CA GLY A 233 -25.34 -8.93 -10.40
C GLY A 233 -24.92 -8.33 -11.75
N ASN A 234 -24.55 -7.05 -11.81
CA ASN A 234 -24.25 -6.35 -13.05
C ASN A 234 -22.76 -6.47 -13.43
N TYR A 235 -22.39 -7.62 -13.99
CA TYR A 235 -21.00 -7.90 -14.42
C TYR A 235 -20.55 -7.10 -15.64
N GLU A 236 -21.47 -6.63 -16.49
CA GLU A 236 -21.15 -5.75 -17.61
C GLU A 236 -20.55 -4.43 -17.14
N GLU A 237 -21.14 -3.82 -16.10
CA GLU A 237 -20.57 -2.62 -15.49
C GLU A 237 -19.23 -2.89 -14.82
N ILE A 238 -19.04 -4.05 -14.18
CA ILE A 238 -17.72 -4.43 -13.64
C ILE A 238 -16.67 -4.49 -14.76
N ARG A 239 -16.97 -5.15 -15.89
CA ARG A 239 -16.07 -5.25 -17.05
C ARG A 239 -15.73 -3.87 -17.63
N SER A 240 -16.76 -3.05 -17.88
CA SER A 240 -16.62 -1.71 -18.44
C SER A 240 -15.79 -0.79 -17.54
N LYS A 241 -16.12 -0.74 -16.24
CA LYS A 241 -15.37 0.08 -15.27
C LYS A 241 -13.96 -0.45 -15.03
N LEU A 242 -13.75 -1.77 -15.04
CA LEU A 242 -12.40 -2.34 -14.94
C LEU A 242 -11.53 -1.89 -16.11
N LEU A 243 -12.01 -1.98 -17.35
CA LEU A 243 -11.27 -1.55 -18.54
C LEU A 243 -10.96 -0.05 -18.50
N PHE A 244 -11.95 0.76 -18.12
CA PHE A 244 -11.79 2.21 -17.99
C PHE A 244 -10.75 2.59 -16.92
N MET A 245 -10.84 1.97 -15.73
CA MET A 245 -9.90 2.24 -14.64
C MET A 245 -8.50 1.73 -14.94
N THR A 246 -8.36 0.56 -15.58
CA THR A 246 -7.05 0.03 -16.00
C THR A 246 -6.41 0.98 -17.01
N LYS A 247 -7.20 1.57 -17.92
CA LYS A 247 -6.72 2.58 -18.88
C LYS A 247 -6.26 3.87 -18.16
N ILE A 248 -7.04 4.39 -17.21
CA ILE A 248 -6.62 5.55 -16.38
C ILE A 248 -5.32 5.25 -15.64
N ASN A 249 -5.24 4.11 -14.96
CA ASN A 249 -4.04 3.70 -14.25
C ASN A 249 -2.84 3.56 -15.19
N THR A 250 -3.06 3.08 -16.43
CA THR A 250 -2.00 3.01 -17.45
C THR A 250 -1.47 4.38 -17.81
N ILE A 251 -2.34 5.35 -18.09
CA ILE A 251 -1.95 6.73 -18.41
C ILE A 251 -1.11 7.30 -17.26
N LEU A 252 -1.63 7.24 -16.03
CA LEU A 252 -0.96 7.82 -14.87
C LEU A 252 0.37 7.12 -14.56
N SER A 253 0.38 5.78 -14.55
CA SER A 253 1.52 5.00 -14.10
C SER A 253 2.66 5.01 -15.11
N VAL A 254 2.37 4.79 -16.40
CA VAL A 254 3.42 4.77 -17.44
C VAL A 254 4.01 6.16 -17.61
N PHE A 255 3.17 7.21 -17.62
CA PHE A 255 3.66 8.58 -17.73
C PHE A 255 4.50 8.99 -16.50
N ALA A 256 3.94 8.90 -15.29
CA ALA A 256 4.63 9.37 -14.10
C ALA A 256 5.87 8.52 -13.79
N GLY A 257 5.75 7.19 -13.87
CA GLY A 257 6.88 6.28 -13.62
C GLY A 257 7.97 6.42 -14.67
N GLY A 258 7.58 6.54 -15.95
CA GLY A 258 8.53 6.78 -17.03
C GLY A 258 9.23 8.14 -16.95
N LEU A 259 8.52 9.19 -16.54
CA LEU A 259 9.12 10.50 -16.27
C LEU A 259 10.13 10.43 -15.11
N ILE A 260 9.81 9.71 -14.03
CA ILE A 260 10.76 9.47 -12.93
C ILE A 260 11.99 8.69 -13.40
N ILE A 261 11.84 7.71 -14.31
CA ILE A 261 12.98 7.01 -14.91
C ILE A 261 13.87 7.97 -15.71
N ILE A 262 13.27 8.90 -16.46
CA ILE A 262 13.98 9.89 -17.27
C ILE A 262 14.79 10.85 -16.40
N VAL A 263 14.16 11.44 -15.37
CA VAL A 263 14.83 12.44 -14.51
C VAL A 263 15.61 11.81 -13.35
N GLY A 264 15.38 10.53 -13.07
CA GLY A 264 15.82 9.85 -11.85
C GLY A 264 17.33 9.84 -11.66
N ARG A 265 18.11 9.66 -12.73
CA ARG A 265 19.58 9.68 -12.64
C ARG A 265 20.08 11.05 -12.19
N SER A 266 19.64 12.13 -12.85
CA SER A 266 20.03 13.50 -12.52
C SER A 266 19.50 13.92 -11.14
N PHE A 267 18.32 13.44 -10.76
CA PHE A 267 17.77 13.67 -9.43
C PHE A 267 18.62 13.00 -8.34
N ILE A 268 18.96 11.72 -8.47
CA ILE A 268 19.82 11.00 -7.52
C ILE A 268 21.20 11.66 -7.43
N MET A 269 21.80 12.01 -8.58
CA MET A 269 23.08 12.72 -8.65
C MET A 269 23.04 14.03 -7.86
N ARG A 270 21.98 14.82 -7.99
CA ARG A 270 21.85 16.10 -7.27
C ARG A 270 21.53 15.93 -5.79
N TRP A 271 20.71 14.94 -5.46
CA TRP A 271 20.20 14.73 -4.11
C TRP A 271 21.23 14.06 -3.21
N MET A 272 21.83 12.95 -3.69
CA MET A 272 22.72 12.10 -2.91
C MET A 272 24.19 12.25 -3.30
N GLY A 273 24.48 12.76 -4.50
CA GLY A 273 25.83 12.87 -5.04
C GLY A 273 26.22 11.68 -5.93
N ASP A 274 27.36 11.83 -6.60
CA ASP A 274 27.82 10.90 -7.64
C ASP A 274 28.11 9.48 -7.12
N ASN A 275 28.47 9.36 -5.85
CA ASN A 275 28.77 8.08 -5.21
C ASN A 275 27.57 7.13 -5.10
N TYR A 276 26.34 7.63 -5.28
CA TYR A 276 25.10 6.86 -5.16
C TYR A 276 24.42 6.58 -6.51
N LEU A 277 25.12 6.78 -7.63
CA LEU A 277 24.57 6.55 -8.97
C LEU A 277 24.27 5.08 -9.28
N ASP A 278 24.83 4.15 -8.52
CA ASP A 278 24.49 2.72 -8.52
C ASP A 278 23.05 2.44 -8.05
N ALA A 279 22.41 3.39 -7.37
CA ALA A 279 20.98 3.35 -7.04
C ALA A 279 20.07 3.55 -8.27
N TYR A 280 20.56 4.15 -9.36
CA TYR A 280 19.74 4.44 -10.53
C TYR A 280 19.28 3.16 -11.26
N PRO A 281 20.14 2.16 -11.56
CA PRO A 281 19.67 0.88 -12.09
C PRO A 281 18.61 0.19 -11.21
N VAL A 282 18.77 0.25 -9.89
CA VAL A 282 17.79 -0.27 -8.93
C VAL A 282 16.45 0.45 -9.07
N LEU A 283 16.46 1.79 -9.15
CA LEU A 283 15.27 2.60 -9.43
C LEU A 283 14.58 2.14 -10.72
N VAL A 284 15.32 1.98 -11.83
CA VAL A 284 14.74 1.61 -13.12
C VAL A 284 14.03 0.25 -13.03
N VAL A 285 14.70 -0.77 -12.48
CA VAL A 285 14.16 -2.13 -12.36
C VAL A 285 12.89 -2.15 -11.50
N LEU A 286 12.94 -1.55 -10.30
CA LEU A 286 11.80 -1.54 -9.39
C LEU A 286 10.66 -0.66 -9.90
N MET A 287 10.98 0.50 -10.50
CA MET A 287 9.97 1.38 -11.09
C MET A 287 9.22 0.67 -12.22
N THR A 288 9.90 -0.05 -13.11
CA THR A 288 9.24 -0.82 -14.18
C THR A 288 8.27 -1.85 -13.60
N ALA A 289 8.67 -2.59 -12.57
CA ALA A 289 7.80 -3.54 -11.89
C ALA A 289 6.58 -2.83 -11.26
N MET A 290 6.81 -1.73 -10.55
CA MET A 290 5.74 -0.97 -9.89
C MET A 290 4.78 -0.28 -10.87
N ILE A 291 5.24 0.15 -12.06
CA ILE A 291 4.36 0.64 -13.13
C ILE A 291 3.37 -0.47 -13.52
N ILE A 292 3.84 -1.70 -13.69
CA ILE A 292 3.00 -2.85 -14.03
C ILE A 292 2.02 -3.15 -12.89
N GLN A 293 2.49 -3.17 -11.64
CA GLN A 293 1.60 -3.33 -10.48
C GLN A 293 0.50 -2.25 -10.43
N ALA A 294 0.86 -1.01 -10.73
CA ALA A 294 -0.06 0.12 -10.70
C ALA A 294 -1.11 0.05 -11.82
N ILE A 295 -0.73 -0.36 -13.04
CA ILE A 295 -1.64 -0.63 -14.17
C ILE A 295 -2.74 -1.61 -13.76
N TYR A 296 -2.36 -2.73 -13.16
CA TYR A 296 -3.28 -3.84 -12.87
C TYR A 296 -3.93 -3.79 -11.48
N ASN A 297 -3.69 -2.74 -10.68
CA ASN A 297 -4.32 -2.57 -9.38
C ASN A 297 -5.88 -2.63 -9.39
N PRO A 298 -6.60 -2.13 -10.42
CA PRO A 298 -8.05 -2.29 -10.51
C PRO A 298 -8.52 -3.76 -10.47
N SER A 299 -7.70 -4.70 -10.93
CA SER A 299 -7.99 -6.13 -10.85
C SER A 299 -8.00 -6.64 -9.41
N ASN A 300 -7.11 -6.14 -8.55
CA ASN A 300 -7.14 -6.43 -7.11
C ASN A 300 -8.47 -5.97 -6.52
N ASN A 301 -8.89 -4.75 -6.85
CA ASN A 301 -10.15 -4.16 -6.35
C ASN A 301 -11.36 -4.99 -6.76
N VAL A 302 -11.39 -5.53 -7.98
CA VAL A 302 -12.43 -6.46 -8.43
C VAL A 302 -12.41 -7.75 -7.60
N LEU A 303 -11.25 -8.38 -7.40
CA LEU A 303 -11.14 -9.61 -6.60
C LEU A 303 -11.58 -9.41 -5.15
N PHE A 304 -11.26 -8.27 -4.54
CA PHE A 304 -11.78 -7.90 -3.22
C PHE A 304 -13.31 -7.74 -3.25
N ALA A 305 -13.86 -7.03 -4.24
CA ALA A 305 -15.29 -6.80 -4.37
C ALA A 305 -16.10 -8.10 -4.53
N ILE A 306 -15.60 -9.05 -5.32
CA ILE A 306 -16.26 -10.35 -5.54
C ILE A 306 -15.83 -11.43 -4.51
N SER A 307 -15.09 -11.05 -3.46
CA SER A 307 -14.64 -11.95 -2.38
C SER A 307 -13.74 -13.11 -2.84
N LYS A 308 -13.00 -12.92 -3.94
CA LYS A 308 -12.02 -13.88 -4.50
C LYS A 308 -10.56 -13.51 -4.17
N HIS A 309 -10.35 -12.59 -3.23
CA HIS A 309 -9.03 -12.15 -2.74
C HIS A 309 -8.20 -13.25 -2.06
N ARG A 310 -8.77 -14.43 -1.78
CA ARG A 310 -8.01 -15.63 -1.39
C ARG A 310 -6.93 -15.97 -2.43
N TYR A 311 -7.28 -15.94 -3.72
CA TYR A 311 -6.31 -16.24 -4.78
C TYR A 311 -5.19 -15.20 -4.80
N LEU A 312 -5.54 -13.92 -4.65
CA LEU A 312 -4.57 -12.82 -4.55
C LEU A 312 -3.60 -13.04 -3.39
N ALA A 313 -4.09 -13.44 -2.21
CA ALA A 313 -3.23 -13.75 -1.06
C ALA A 313 -2.24 -14.88 -1.34
N ILE A 314 -2.67 -15.95 -2.01
CA ILE A 314 -1.79 -17.07 -2.37
C ILE A 314 -0.71 -16.60 -3.36
N VAL A 315 -1.10 -15.83 -4.38
CA VAL A 315 -0.18 -15.27 -5.37
C VAL A 315 0.83 -14.32 -4.70
N ASP A 316 0.40 -13.45 -3.79
CA ASP A 316 1.28 -12.50 -3.11
C ASP A 316 2.27 -13.18 -2.16
N ILE A 317 1.85 -14.24 -1.44
CA ILE A 317 2.76 -15.06 -0.63
C ILE A 317 3.78 -15.75 -1.52
N ALA A 318 3.32 -16.38 -2.61
CA ALA A 318 4.23 -17.05 -3.55
C ALA A 318 5.23 -16.05 -4.16
N GLU A 319 4.76 -14.85 -4.53
CA GLU A 319 5.59 -13.74 -4.99
C GLU A 319 6.65 -13.36 -3.95
N GLY A 320 6.28 -13.23 -2.66
CA GLY A 320 7.21 -12.92 -1.58
C GLY A 320 8.26 -14.00 -1.33
N VAL A 321 7.87 -15.29 -1.40
CA VAL A 321 8.81 -16.42 -1.26
C VAL A 321 9.76 -16.49 -2.45
N ILE A 322 9.24 -16.37 -3.67
CA ILE A 322 10.07 -16.39 -4.89
C ILE A 322 11.02 -15.18 -4.88
N ASN A 323 10.55 -14.00 -4.47
CA ASN A 323 11.41 -12.83 -4.29
C ASN A 323 12.57 -13.16 -3.35
N PHE A 324 12.28 -13.61 -2.13
CA PHE A 324 13.34 -13.92 -1.16
C PHE A 324 14.39 -14.89 -1.70
N VAL A 325 13.95 -15.97 -2.35
CA VAL A 325 14.84 -16.98 -2.94
C VAL A 325 15.66 -16.39 -4.09
N LEU A 326 15.02 -15.68 -5.03
CA LEU A 326 15.73 -15.05 -6.15
C LEU A 326 16.69 -13.98 -5.68
N SER A 327 16.34 -13.19 -4.67
CA SER A 327 17.19 -12.16 -4.09
C SER A 327 18.47 -12.77 -3.50
N ILE A 328 18.38 -13.89 -2.77
CA ILE A 328 19.56 -14.60 -2.25
C ILE A 328 20.44 -15.18 -3.37
N ILE A 329 19.83 -15.66 -4.45
CA ILE A 329 20.58 -16.24 -5.57
C ILE A 329 21.27 -15.12 -6.36
N LEU A 330 20.51 -14.09 -6.77
CA LEU A 330 20.96 -13.04 -7.70
C LEU A 330 21.88 -12.01 -7.05
N ILE A 331 21.82 -11.82 -5.73
CA ILE A 331 22.72 -10.88 -5.04
C ILE A 331 24.20 -11.28 -5.19
N ASN A 332 24.50 -12.58 -5.28
CA ASN A 332 25.87 -13.06 -5.48
C ASN A 332 26.43 -12.71 -6.87
N TYR A 333 25.56 -12.52 -7.87
CA TYR A 333 25.96 -12.25 -9.26
C TYR A 333 25.89 -10.75 -9.61
N TYR A 334 24.90 -10.04 -9.07
CA TYR A 334 24.57 -8.67 -9.47
C TYR A 334 24.54 -7.67 -8.29
N GLY A 335 24.92 -8.08 -7.08
CA GLY A 335 24.88 -7.24 -5.88
C GLY A 335 23.47 -6.72 -5.59
N ILE A 336 23.36 -5.44 -5.21
CA ILE A 336 22.06 -4.80 -4.89
C ILE A 336 21.07 -4.82 -6.07
N LEU A 337 21.57 -4.84 -7.32
CA LEU A 337 20.74 -4.95 -8.51
C LEU A 337 20.10 -6.35 -8.63
N GLY A 338 20.80 -7.38 -8.15
CA GLY A 338 20.27 -8.74 -8.09
C GLY A 338 19.03 -8.84 -7.19
N VAL A 339 19.05 -8.14 -6.05
CA VAL A 339 17.88 -8.03 -5.17
C VAL A 339 16.74 -7.28 -5.85
N ALA A 340 17.04 -6.21 -6.59
CA ALA A 340 16.03 -5.50 -7.36
C ALA A 340 15.34 -6.40 -8.41
N PHE A 341 16.10 -7.26 -9.09
CA PHE A 341 15.54 -8.28 -9.99
C PHE A 341 14.76 -9.36 -9.25
N GLY A 342 15.23 -9.79 -8.08
CA GLY A 342 14.51 -10.71 -7.19
C GLY A 342 13.11 -10.19 -6.85
N THR A 343 12.96 -8.89 -6.63
CA THR A 343 11.65 -8.25 -6.41
C THR A 343 10.86 -8.05 -7.71
N ALA A 344 11.51 -7.57 -8.77
CA ALA A 344 10.84 -7.20 -10.01
C ALA A 344 10.29 -8.39 -10.80
N ILE A 345 11.04 -9.49 -10.93
CA ILE A 345 10.65 -10.63 -11.78
C ILE A 345 9.33 -11.27 -11.29
N PRO A 346 9.20 -11.67 -10.00
CA PRO A 346 7.98 -12.31 -9.52
C PRO A 346 6.77 -11.37 -9.60
N LEU A 347 6.98 -10.09 -9.29
CA LEU A 347 5.95 -9.06 -9.33
C LEU A 347 5.45 -8.82 -10.76
N ILE A 348 6.36 -8.75 -11.74
CA ILE A 348 5.98 -8.61 -13.16
C ILE A 348 5.18 -9.83 -13.60
N ILE A 349 5.63 -11.04 -13.32
CA ILE A 349 4.93 -12.28 -13.70
C ILE A 349 3.55 -12.35 -13.05
N SER A 350 3.46 -12.06 -11.75
CA SER A 350 2.21 -12.13 -11.00
C SER A 350 1.20 -11.11 -11.51
N ARG A 351 1.62 -9.86 -11.75
CA ARG A 351 0.73 -8.75 -12.11
C ARG A 351 0.41 -8.68 -13.60
N LEU A 352 1.33 -9.08 -14.47
CA LEU A 352 1.13 -9.03 -15.92
C LEU A 352 0.40 -10.26 -16.45
N ILE A 353 0.61 -11.44 -15.84
CA ILE A 353 0.12 -12.71 -16.38
C ILE A 353 -0.90 -13.35 -15.43
N ILE A 354 -0.46 -13.75 -14.24
CA ILE A 354 -1.25 -14.62 -13.34
C ILE A 354 -2.56 -13.95 -12.91
N LEU A 355 -2.47 -12.71 -12.43
CA LEU A 355 -3.61 -11.98 -11.88
C LEU A 355 -4.64 -11.61 -12.97
N PRO A 356 -4.26 -11.01 -14.12
CA PRO A 356 -5.19 -10.77 -15.22
C PRO A 356 -5.92 -12.03 -15.70
N LEU A 357 -5.23 -13.17 -15.81
CA LEU A 357 -5.84 -14.44 -16.21
C LEU A 357 -6.99 -14.82 -15.26
N TYR A 358 -6.73 -14.77 -13.95
CA TYR A 358 -7.72 -15.15 -12.95
C TYR A 358 -8.89 -14.18 -12.87
N VAL A 359 -8.62 -12.86 -12.92
CA VAL A 359 -9.68 -11.85 -12.87
C VAL A 359 -10.58 -11.95 -14.09
N CYS A 360 -9.99 -12.07 -15.28
CA CYS A 360 -10.74 -12.21 -16.53
C CYS A 360 -11.62 -13.48 -16.54
N GLN A 361 -11.14 -14.59 -15.97
CA GLN A 361 -11.98 -15.78 -15.78
C GLN A 361 -13.15 -15.51 -14.81
N CYS A 362 -12.90 -14.83 -13.68
CA CYS A 362 -13.92 -14.59 -12.66
C CYS A 362 -15.07 -13.68 -13.13
N ILE A 363 -14.79 -12.78 -14.08
CA ILE A 363 -15.79 -11.87 -14.64
C ILE A 363 -16.13 -12.19 -16.09
N GLU A 364 -15.67 -13.31 -16.64
CA GLU A 364 -15.85 -13.72 -18.05
C GLU A 364 -15.46 -12.62 -19.07
N LEU A 365 -14.35 -11.92 -18.81
CA LEU A 365 -13.77 -10.96 -19.74
C LEU A 365 -12.76 -11.66 -20.66
N SER A 366 -12.75 -11.33 -21.95
CA SER A 366 -11.71 -11.81 -22.85
C SER A 366 -10.35 -11.19 -22.51
N MET A 367 -9.33 -12.03 -22.28
CA MET A 367 -7.94 -11.60 -22.06
C MET A 367 -7.43 -10.70 -23.18
N LYS A 368 -7.78 -11.02 -24.43
CA LYS A 368 -7.39 -10.22 -25.59
C LYS A 368 -7.95 -8.80 -25.50
N LYS A 369 -9.22 -8.66 -25.10
CA LYS A 369 -9.86 -7.35 -24.90
C LYS A 369 -9.18 -6.57 -23.76
N TYR A 370 -8.79 -7.27 -22.69
CA TYR A 370 -8.13 -6.66 -21.54
C TYR A 370 -6.77 -6.02 -21.90
N PHE A 371 -5.89 -6.76 -22.59
CA PHE A 371 -4.59 -6.23 -23.02
C PHE A 371 -4.70 -5.22 -24.18
N LEU A 372 -5.57 -5.49 -25.16
CA LEU A 372 -5.74 -4.56 -26.29
C LEU A 372 -6.24 -3.19 -25.83
N ASN A 373 -7.07 -3.15 -24.79
CA ASN A 373 -7.61 -1.91 -24.23
C ASN A 373 -6.53 -0.93 -23.73
N ILE A 374 -5.37 -1.43 -23.29
CA ILE A 374 -4.27 -0.59 -22.80
C ILE A 374 -3.08 -0.50 -23.76
N SER A 375 -2.99 -1.41 -24.73
CA SER A 375 -1.83 -1.52 -25.64
C SER A 375 -1.53 -0.22 -26.41
N SER A 376 -2.55 0.45 -26.95
CA SER A 376 -2.39 1.73 -27.66
C SER A 376 -1.93 2.85 -26.71
N THR A 377 -2.48 2.90 -25.50
CA THR A 377 -2.10 3.85 -24.45
C THR A 377 -0.64 3.66 -24.03
N VAL A 378 -0.21 2.42 -23.81
CA VAL A 378 1.18 2.08 -23.45
C VAL A 378 2.12 2.49 -24.59
N LEU A 379 1.84 2.05 -25.82
CA LEU A 379 2.69 2.34 -26.97
C LEU A 379 2.82 3.85 -27.20
N TYR A 380 1.70 4.59 -27.15
CA TYR A 380 1.70 6.03 -27.29
C TYR A 380 2.52 6.72 -26.20
N THR A 381 2.33 6.32 -24.94
CA THR A 381 3.01 6.95 -23.79
C THR A 381 4.51 6.65 -23.80
N ILE A 382 4.92 5.42 -24.12
CA ILE A 382 6.34 5.06 -24.27
C ILE A 382 6.98 5.87 -25.41
N THR A 383 6.28 6.00 -26.54
CA THR A 383 6.77 6.78 -27.69
C THR A 383 6.92 8.25 -27.32
N TYR A 384 5.91 8.83 -26.66
CA TYR A 384 5.95 10.20 -26.16
C TYR A 384 7.14 10.42 -25.22
N LEU A 385 7.32 9.55 -24.22
CA LEU A 385 8.41 9.65 -23.25
C LEU A 385 9.79 9.45 -23.90
N GLY A 386 9.91 8.55 -24.88
CA GLY A 386 11.14 8.33 -25.63
C GLY A 386 11.56 9.57 -26.43
N LEU A 387 10.60 10.19 -27.14
CA LEU A 387 10.83 11.46 -27.84
C LEU A 387 11.16 12.59 -26.85
N PHE A 388 10.44 12.66 -25.75
CA PHE A 388 10.67 13.66 -24.71
C PHE A 388 12.07 13.53 -24.08
N TYR A 389 12.52 12.31 -23.81
CA TYR A 389 13.88 12.04 -23.36
C TYR A 389 14.92 12.51 -24.37
N LEU A 390 14.75 12.20 -25.66
CA LEU A 390 15.68 12.64 -26.71
C LEU A 390 15.81 14.16 -26.80
N LEU A 391 14.71 14.89 -26.59
CA LEU A 391 14.68 16.35 -26.58
C LEU A 391 15.33 16.96 -25.32
N THR A 392 15.22 16.29 -24.18
CA THR A 392 15.61 16.85 -22.87
C THR A 392 16.93 16.29 -22.32
N LYS A 393 17.49 15.22 -22.92
CA LYS A 393 18.71 14.57 -22.42
C LYS A 393 19.88 15.53 -22.22
N ASN A 394 20.04 16.52 -23.10
CA ASN A 394 21.14 17.50 -23.02
C ASN A 394 20.96 18.48 -21.86
N MET A 395 19.72 18.81 -21.49
CA MET A 395 19.41 19.68 -20.35
C MET A 395 19.61 18.97 -19.01
N LEU A 396 19.51 17.64 -18.99
CA LEU A 396 19.63 16.81 -17.79
C LEU A 396 21.08 16.46 -17.42
N ILE A 397 22.07 16.85 -18.24
CA ILE A 397 23.50 16.60 -17.99
C ILE A 397 23.99 17.37 -16.76
N ILE A 398 23.50 18.61 -16.57
CA ILE A 398 23.83 19.44 -15.41
C ILE A 398 22.65 19.36 -14.43
N PRO A 399 22.79 18.64 -13.31
CA PRO A 399 21.64 18.26 -12.49
C PRO A 399 21.24 19.41 -11.56
N GLN A 400 20.57 20.44 -12.09
CA GLN A 400 19.99 21.51 -11.29
C GLN A 400 18.52 21.22 -10.98
N TYR A 401 18.06 21.53 -9.76
CA TYR A 401 16.64 21.34 -9.39
C TYR A 401 15.69 22.12 -10.31
N SER A 402 16.07 23.31 -10.74
CA SER A 402 15.33 24.11 -11.73
C SER A 402 15.11 23.34 -13.03
N THR A 403 16.17 22.78 -13.61
CA THR A 403 16.09 22.00 -14.86
C THR A 403 15.21 20.76 -14.71
N ILE A 404 15.34 20.02 -13.60
CA ILE A 404 14.53 18.83 -13.32
C ILE A 404 13.04 19.19 -13.22
N ILE A 405 12.71 20.28 -12.51
CA ILE A 405 11.33 20.75 -12.37
C ILE A 405 10.79 21.23 -13.71
N ILE A 406 11.54 22.03 -14.46
CA ILE A 406 11.12 22.53 -15.78
C ILE A 406 10.84 21.37 -16.74
N VAL A 407 11.75 20.38 -16.82
CA VAL A 407 11.55 19.18 -17.64
C VAL A 407 10.31 18.42 -17.18
N SER A 408 10.11 18.23 -15.87
CA SER A 408 8.96 17.49 -15.35
C SER A 408 7.63 18.20 -15.62
N VAL A 409 7.58 19.53 -15.46
CA VAL A 409 6.38 20.33 -15.66
C VAL A 409 6.03 20.48 -17.14
N THR A 410 7.02 20.65 -18.01
CA THR A 410 6.79 20.79 -19.47
C THR A 410 6.30 19.51 -20.14
N ALA A 411 6.61 18.34 -19.57
CA ALA A 411 6.07 17.05 -20.04
C ALA A 411 4.53 16.93 -19.86
N LEU A 412 3.95 17.61 -18.87
CA LEU A 412 2.55 17.40 -18.49
C LEU A 412 1.53 17.96 -19.50
N PRO A 413 1.58 19.23 -19.93
CA PRO A 413 0.54 19.81 -20.79
C PRO A 413 0.43 19.09 -22.13
N LEU A 414 1.57 18.82 -22.78
CA LEU A 414 1.62 18.16 -24.08
C LEU A 414 1.10 16.72 -23.99
N TYR A 415 1.45 16.00 -22.92
CA TYR A 415 0.95 14.66 -22.70
C TYR A 415 -0.56 14.64 -22.42
N ILE A 416 -1.06 15.50 -21.53
CA ILE A 416 -2.49 15.56 -21.19
C ILE A 416 -3.33 15.91 -22.42
N LEU A 417 -2.92 16.91 -23.20
CA LEU A 417 -3.65 17.30 -24.40
C LEU A 417 -3.70 16.15 -25.40
N SER A 418 -2.58 15.48 -25.65
CA SER A 418 -2.48 14.46 -26.68
C SER A 418 -3.12 13.12 -26.29
N ILE A 419 -2.96 12.68 -25.04
CA ILE A 419 -3.51 11.40 -24.57
C ILE A 419 -5.03 11.39 -24.54
N LEU A 420 -5.67 12.55 -24.35
CA LEU A 420 -7.13 12.70 -24.42
C LEU A 420 -7.69 12.34 -25.80
N TYR A 421 -6.93 12.61 -26.88
CA TYR A 421 -7.36 12.29 -28.25
C TYR A 421 -7.05 10.85 -28.67
N VAL A 422 -6.02 10.23 -28.10
CA VAL A 422 -5.58 8.88 -28.49
C VAL A 422 -6.24 7.80 -27.65
N SER A 423 -6.34 8.00 -26.33
CA SER A 423 -6.69 6.92 -25.39
C SER A 423 -8.19 6.82 -25.11
N PHE A 424 -8.92 7.95 -25.11
CA PHE A 424 -10.33 7.99 -24.72
C PHE A 424 -11.28 8.05 -25.90
N ASN A 425 -12.33 7.23 -25.86
CA ASN A 425 -13.44 7.27 -26.80
C ASN A 425 -14.33 8.50 -26.56
N LYS A 426 -15.11 8.93 -27.57
CA LYS A 426 -16.06 10.07 -27.46
C LYS A 426 -16.91 10.06 -26.16
N PRO A 427 -17.57 8.96 -25.76
CA PRO A 427 -18.33 8.93 -24.51
C PRO A 427 -17.47 9.05 -23.24
N GLU A 428 -16.26 8.48 -23.25
CA GLU A 428 -15.33 8.60 -22.11
C GLU A 428 -14.85 10.05 -21.95
N ARG A 429 -14.63 10.79 -23.05
CA ARG A 429 -14.27 12.22 -23.00
C ARG A 429 -15.39 13.08 -22.44
N VAL A 430 -16.64 12.79 -22.78
CA VAL A 430 -17.81 13.49 -22.24
C VAL A 430 -17.94 13.23 -20.73
N LEU A 431 -17.74 11.99 -20.30
CA LEU A 431 -17.73 11.64 -18.87
C LEU A 431 -16.65 12.41 -18.11
N ILE A 432 -15.42 12.44 -18.62
CA ILE A 432 -14.30 13.17 -17.99
C ILE A 432 -14.62 14.67 -17.91
N ARG A 433 -15.14 15.28 -18.98
CA ARG A 433 -15.54 16.69 -18.98
C ARG A 433 -16.63 16.99 -17.95
N SER A 434 -17.65 16.12 -17.83
CA SER A 434 -18.73 16.29 -16.85
C SER A 434 -18.24 16.19 -15.40
N MET A 435 -17.23 15.34 -15.12
CA MET A 435 -16.63 15.24 -13.79
C MET A 435 -15.80 16.46 -13.42
N LEU A 436 -15.16 17.10 -14.39
CA LEU A 436 -14.38 18.32 -14.20
C LEU A 436 -15.28 19.57 -14.07
N SER A 437 -16.37 19.65 -14.82
CA SER A 437 -17.30 20.78 -14.78
C SER A 437 -18.15 20.83 -13.51
N ASN A 438 -18.40 19.69 -12.85
CA ASN A 438 -19.15 19.65 -11.59
C ASN A 438 -18.28 19.93 -10.35
N ARG A 439 -16.98 20.22 -10.53
CA ARG A 439 -16.02 20.52 -9.45
C ARG A 439 -15.40 21.91 -9.54
N LEU A 440 -15.62 22.62 -10.64
CA LEU A 440 -15.33 24.05 -10.83
C LEU A 440 -16.62 24.82 -10.60
#